data_AF-A0A444USH4-F1
#
_entry.id   AF-A0A444USH4-F1
#
_cell.length_a   1.000
_cell.length_b   1.000
_cell.length_c   1.000
_cell.angle_alpha   90.00
_cell.angle_beta   90.00
_cell.angle_gamma   90.00
#
_symmetry.space_group_name_H-M   'P 1'
#
loop_
_entity.id
_entity.type
_entity.pdbx_description
1 polymer ?
#
loop_
_entity_poly.entity_id
_entity_poly.type
_entity_poly.pdbx_seq_one_letter_code
_entity_poly.pdbx_strand_id
1 'polypeptide(L)'
;MSPCFPCVSPVRSDNWSGQRWGHNISEFQQRFDAELTEGEGPRRLRNLYFLFLIELRALSKVLPYFERPDFLLYTGDPAQDSRNKDLLLELLRLAKSFPLHFDENSMFAGDKKEAAKLKEDFRFHFRNISRIMDCVGCFKCRLWGKLQVQQEHTDLGNEEISCSNEVSQS
;
A
#
# COMPACT_ATOMS: atom_id res chain seq x y z
N MET A 1 -18.16 -26.00 15.11
CA MET A 1 -18.82 -24.74 15.52
C MET A 1 -17.85 -24.02 16.43
N SER A 2 -17.04 -23.13 15.87
CA SER A 2 -16.03 -22.37 16.61
C SER A 2 -16.67 -21.08 17.11
N PRO A 3 -16.56 -20.72 18.40
CA PRO A 3 -17.12 -19.48 18.91
C PRO A 3 -16.31 -18.28 18.42
N CYS A 4 -17.05 -17.23 18.04
CA CYS A 4 -16.51 -15.94 17.64
C CYS A 4 -15.59 -15.35 18.71
N PHE A 5 -14.45 -14.81 18.27
CA PHE A 5 -13.61 -13.93 19.09
C PHE A 5 -14.42 -12.69 19.50
N PRO A 6 -14.48 -12.33 20.80
CA PRO A 6 -15.00 -11.04 21.20
C PRO A 6 -13.98 -9.95 20.84
N CYS A 7 -14.33 -9.08 19.90
CA CYS A 7 -13.63 -7.80 19.72
C CYS A 7 -14.18 -6.79 20.72
N VAL A 8 -13.27 -6.17 21.47
CA VAL A 8 -13.19 -4.74 21.87
C VAL A 8 -12.48 -4.69 23.22
N SER A 9 -11.16 -4.46 23.17
CA SER A 9 -10.41 -4.02 24.35
C SER A 9 -10.73 -2.54 24.62
N PRO A 10 -10.78 -2.08 25.89
CA PRO A 10 -11.06 -0.68 26.20
C PRO A 10 -9.96 0.23 25.66
N VAL A 11 -10.37 1.30 24.97
CA VAL A 11 -9.50 2.39 24.54
C VAL A 11 -8.80 2.98 25.77
N ARG A 12 -7.47 2.83 25.87
CA ARG A 12 -6.64 3.53 26.86
C ARG A 12 -6.79 5.03 26.61
N SER A 13 -7.47 5.72 27.53
CA SER A 13 -7.69 7.16 27.44
C SER A 13 -6.44 7.92 27.90
N ASP A 14 -5.52 8.20 27.00
CA ASP A 14 -4.46 9.18 27.24
C ASP A 14 -5.08 10.58 27.09
N ASN A 15 -5.60 11.09 28.21
CA ASN A 15 -6.40 12.30 28.26
C ASN A 15 -5.52 13.52 28.62
N TRP A 16 -4.83 14.08 27.63
CA TRP A 16 -4.04 15.32 27.80
C TRP A 16 -4.66 16.56 27.11
N SER A 17 -5.91 16.49 26.62
CA SER A 17 -6.62 17.68 26.08
C SER A 17 -8.16 17.62 26.04
N GLY A 18 -8.81 16.64 26.68
CA GLY A 18 -10.28 16.49 26.61
C GLY A 18 -10.81 16.05 25.23
N GLN A 19 -9.93 15.81 24.25
CA GLN A 19 -10.28 15.24 22.96
C GLN A 19 -10.17 13.71 23.02
N ARG A 20 -11.31 13.03 22.84
CA ARG A 20 -11.37 11.58 22.75
C ARG A 20 -11.36 11.19 21.28
N TRP A 21 -10.26 10.62 20.83
CA TRP A 21 -10.20 9.94 19.54
C TRP A 21 -10.87 8.58 19.65
N GLY A 22 -11.68 8.21 18.66
CA GLY A 22 -12.42 6.96 18.66
C GLY A 22 -13.21 6.76 17.38
N HIS A 23 -13.85 5.59 17.27
CA HIS A 23 -14.70 5.27 16.15
C HIS A 23 -15.95 6.16 16.14
N ASN A 24 -16.17 6.87 15.04
CA ASN A 24 -17.42 7.59 14.78
C ASN A 24 -18.22 6.81 13.74
N ILE A 25 -19.17 6.00 14.21
CA ILE A 25 -19.97 5.11 13.37
C ILE A 25 -20.87 5.93 12.43
N SER A 26 -21.39 7.08 12.91
CA SER A 26 -22.23 7.98 12.11
C SER A 26 -21.48 8.54 10.91
N GLU A 27 -20.25 9.03 11.10
CA GLU A 27 -19.42 9.53 9.99
C GLU A 27 -19.05 8.41 9.01
N PHE A 28 -18.74 7.21 9.52
CA PHE A 28 -18.44 6.06 8.68
C PHE A 28 -19.64 5.67 7.81
N GLN A 29 -20.83 5.56 8.39
CA GLN A 29 -22.06 5.28 7.66
C GLN A 29 -22.35 6.35 6.60
N GLN A 30 -22.27 7.63 6.96
CA GLN A 30 -22.52 8.71 5.99
C GLN A 30 -21.57 8.66 4.77
N ARG A 31 -20.35 8.13 4.93
CA ARG A 31 -19.36 8.07 3.83
C ARG A 31 -19.36 6.77 3.05
N PHE A 32 -19.77 5.66 3.67
CA PHE A 32 -19.57 4.31 3.14
C PHE A 32 -20.82 3.43 3.14
N ASP A 33 -21.91 3.83 3.80
CA ASP A 33 -23.16 3.07 3.80
C ASP A 33 -23.79 3.03 2.39
N ALA A 34 -24.32 1.87 2.00
CA ALA A 34 -24.84 1.65 0.66
C ALA A 34 -26.09 2.49 0.36
N GLU A 35 -26.98 2.64 1.34
CA GLU A 35 -28.25 3.36 1.16
C GLU A 35 -28.02 4.86 1.20
N LEU A 36 -27.21 5.35 2.15
CA LEU A 36 -26.94 6.78 2.32
C LEU A 36 -26.11 7.40 1.20
N THR A 37 -25.35 6.58 0.46
CA THR A 37 -24.45 7.05 -0.60
C THR A 37 -24.86 6.58 -1.99
N GLU A 38 -26.08 6.07 -2.16
CA GLU A 38 -26.60 5.58 -3.45
C GLU A 38 -25.69 4.52 -4.10
N GLY A 39 -25.08 3.66 -3.28
CA GLY A 39 -24.19 2.58 -3.71
C GLY A 39 -22.72 2.98 -3.94
N GLU A 40 -22.35 4.26 -3.82
CA GLU A 40 -20.97 4.71 -4.00
C GLU A 40 -20.04 4.30 -2.84
N GLY A 41 -20.55 4.21 -1.62
CA GLY A 41 -19.81 3.78 -0.44
C GLY A 41 -19.19 2.38 -0.61
N PRO A 42 -19.98 1.34 -0.92
CA PRO A 42 -19.47 0.01 -1.24
C PRO A 42 -18.50 0.00 -2.44
N ARG A 43 -18.69 0.89 -3.42
CA ARG A 43 -17.77 1.02 -4.56
C ARG A 43 -16.40 1.57 -4.13
N ARG A 44 -16.38 2.61 -3.28
CA ARG A 44 -15.14 3.15 -2.69
C ARG A 44 -14.41 2.09 -1.85
N LEU A 45 -15.15 1.29 -1.08
CA LEU A 45 -14.57 0.16 -0.33
C LEU A 45 -13.93 -0.88 -1.27
N ARG A 46 -14.60 -1.25 -2.37
CA ARG A 46 -14.00 -2.14 -3.38
C ARG A 46 -12.72 -1.55 -3.98
N ASN A 47 -12.70 -0.26 -4.30
CA ASN A 47 -11.50 0.41 -4.80
C ASN A 47 -10.36 0.41 -3.77
N LEU A 48 -10.69 0.57 -2.48
CA LEU A 48 -9.71 0.48 -1.39
C LEU A 48 -9.11 -0.93 -1.30
N TYR A 49 -9.94 -1.98 -1.40
CA TYR A 49 -9.45 -3.36 -1.46
C TYR A 49 -8.59 -3.61 -2.69
N PHE A 50 -8.97 -3.04 -3.85
CA PHE A 50 -8.17 -3.14 -5.06
C PHE A 50 -6.78 -2.53 -4.89
N LEU A 51 -6.70 -1.32 -4.31
CA LEU A 51 -5.42 -0.68 -3.98
C LEU A 51 -4.57 -1.54 -3.04
N PHE A 52 -5.18 -2.06 -1.97
CA PHE A 52 -4.49 -2.94 -1.03
C PHE A 52 -3.89 -4.19 -1.72
N LEU A 53 -4.61 -4.78 -2.69
CA LEU A 53 -4.10 -5.93 -3.44
C LEU A 53 -2.92 -5.55 -4.36
N ILE A 54 -2.93 -4.35 -4.95
CA ILE A 54 -1.79 -3.83 -5.74
C ILE A 54 -0.56 -3.62 -4.85
N GLU A 55 -0.71 -2.98 -3.69
CA GLU A 55 0.38 -2.77 -2.74
C GLU A 55 0.94 -4.11 -2.23
N LEU A 56 0.06 -5.05 -1.87
CA LEU A 56 0.46 -6.39 -1.43
C LEU A 56 1.23 -7.13 -2.53
N ARG A 57 0.84 -6.93 -3.80
CA ARG A 57 1.56 -7.47 -4.95
C ARG A 57 2.94 -6.84 -5.10
N ALA A 58 3.07 -5.53 -5.00
CA ALA A 58 4.35 -4.83 -5.05
C ALA A 58 5.30 -5.31 -3.95
N LEU A 59 4.78 -5.49 -2.72
CA LEU A 59 5.52 -6.07 -1.59
C LEU A 59 6.01 -7.50 -1.90
N SER A 60 5.16 -8.36 -2.47
CA SER A 60 5.57 -9.72 -2.84
C SER A 60 6.68 -9.74 -3.90
N LYS A 61 6.68 -8.76 -4.82
CA LYS A 61 7.66 -8.63 -5.92
C LYS A 61 9.00 -8.05 -5.46
N VAL A 62 9.02 -7.20 -4.43
CA VAL A 62 10.26 -6.59 -3.92
C VAL A 62 11.05 -7.52 -2.98
N LEU A 63 10.46 -8.62 -2.51
CA LEU A 63 11.13 -9.59 -1.62
C LEU A 63 12.56 -9.97 -2.06
N PRO A 64 12.84 -10.34 -3.33
CA PRO A 64 14.19 -10.73 -3.76
C PRO A 64 15.24 -9.62 -3.63
N TYR A 65 14.82 -8.35 -3.59
CA TYR A 65 15.72 -7.22 -3.36
C TYR A 65 16.19 -7.16 -1.90
N PHE A 66 15.27 -7.40 -0.95
CA PHE A 66 15.56 -7.38 0.49
C PHE A 66 16.27 -8.65 0.99
N GLU A 67 16.15 -9.77 0.26
CA GLU A 67 16.87 -11.02 0.58
C GLU A 67 18.37 -10.93 0.33
N ARG A 68 18.83 -9.91 -0.41
CA ARG A 68 20.26 -9.78 -0.70
C ARG A 68 21.05 -9.48 0.59
N PRO A 69 22.23 -10.08 0.77
CA PRO A 69 23.02 -9.95 1.99
C PRO A 69 23.65 -8.56 2.14
N ASP A 70 23.87 -7.85 1.04
CA ASP A 70 24.41 -6.49 0.96
C ASP A 70 23.40 -5.41 1.38
N PHE A 71 22.10 -5.72 1.38
CA PHE A 71 21.07 -4.79 1.82
C PHE A 71 21.03 -4.66 3.35
N LEU A 72 21.12 -3.43 3.87
CA LEU A 72 21.13 -3.13 5.30
C LEU A 72 20.11 -2.04 5.64
N LEU A 73 19.34 -2.25 6.72
CA LEU A 73 18.44 -1.24 7.29
C LEU A 73 19.20 -0.41 8.32
N TYR A 74 20.05 0.53 7.87
CA TYR A 74 20.95 1.25 8.76
C TYR A 74 20.23 2.30 9.62
N THR A 75 20.18 2.07 10.94
CA THR A 75 19.69 3.05 11.92
C THR A 75 20.76 3.49 12.93
N GLY A 76 21.93 2.84 12.91
CA GLY A 76 23.05 3.11 13.82
C GLY A 76 23.20 2.09 14.95
N ASP A 77 22.22 1.19 15.14
CA ASP A 77 22.30 0.03 16.03
C ASP A 77 22.28 -1.28 15.21
N PRO A 78 23.44 -1.93 15.00
CA PRO A 78 23.53 -3.15 14.19
C PRO A 78 22.65 -4.30 14.69
N ALA A 79 22.44 -4.40 16.00
CA ALA A 79 21.64 -5.48 16.58
C ALA A 79 20.15 -5.28 16.27
N GLN A 80 19.68 -4.04 16.34
CA GLN A 80 18.31 -3.68 15.96
C GLN A 80 18.11 -3.76 14.45
N ASP A 81 19.09 -3.34 13.66
CA ASP A 81 19.05 -3.37 12.20
C ASP A 81 18.88 -4.82 11.67
N SER A 82 19.60 -5.78 12.26
CA SER A 82 19.46 -7.20 11.92
C SER A 82 18.06 -7.72 12.28
N ARG A 83 17.58 -7.45 13.51
CA ARG A 83 16.24 -7.89 13.95
C ARG A 83 15.14 -7.32 13.06
N ASN A 84 15.25 -6.04 12.69
CA ASN A 84 14.29 -5.38 11.81
C ASN A 84 14.32 -5.96 10.40
N LYS A 85 15.50 -6.33 9.88
CA LYS A 85 15.62 -7.01 8.59
C LYS A 85 14.92 -8.36 8.61
N ASP A 86 15.10 -9.15 9.67
CA ASP A 86 14.46 -10.46 9.79
C ASP A 86 12.92 -10.33 9.84
N LEU A 87 12.40 -9.38 10.63
CA LEU A 87 10.95 -9.09 10.69
C LEU A 87 10.39 -8.61 9.35
N LEU A 88 11.13 -7.77 8.63
CA LEU A 88 10.74 -7.32 7.29
C LEU A 88 10.65 -8.51 6.32
N LEU A 89 11.64 -9.41 6.34
CA LEU A 89 11.65 -10.59 5.48
C LEU A 89 10.52 -11.56 5.82
N GLU A 90 10.19 -11.73 7.09
CA GLU A 90 9.02 -12.53 7.52
C GLU A 90 7.72 -11.95 6.95
N LEU A 91 7.51 -10.65 7.10
CA LEU A 91 6.34 -9.95 6.55
C LEU A 91 6.25 -10.10 5.03
N LEU A 92 7.35 -9.91 4.31
CA LEU A 92 7.38 -10.03 2.85
C LEU A 92 7.13 -11.48 2.37
N ARG A 93 7.61 -12.48 3.12
CA ARG A 93 7.30 -13.90 2.85
C ARG A 93 5.83 -14.21 3.10
N LEU A 94 5.23 -13.65 4.15
CA LEU A 94 3.80 -13.76 4.41
C LEU A 94 2.96 -13.10 3.31
N ALA A 95 3.36 -11.91 2.86
CA ALA A 95 2.72 -11.25 1.73
C ALA A 95 2.80 -12.10 0.45
N LYS A 96 3.93 -12.75 0.20
CA LYS A 96 4.14 -13.64 -0.95
C LYS A 96 3.36 -14.96 -0.85
N SER A 97 3.10 -15.48 0.36
CA SER A 97 2.34 -16.73 0.53
C SER A 97 0.83 -16.54 0.32
N PHE A 98 0.35 -15.30 0.31
CA PHE A 98 -1.04 -15.00 0.01
C PHE A 98 -1.35 -15.35 -1.47
N PRO A 99 -2.35 -16.21 -1.74
CA PRO A 99 -2.73 -16.60 -3.10
C PRO A 99 -3.48 -15.44 -3.78
N LEU A 100 -2.72 -14.47 -4.28
CA LEU A 100 -3.25 -13.34 -5.02
C LEU A 100 -3.59 -13.80 -6.45
N HIS A 101 -4.87 -13.99 -6.76
CA HIS A 101 -5.35 -14.21 -8.13
C HIS A 101 -5.40 -12.89 -8.89
N PHE A 102 -4.23 -12.30 -9.16
CA PHE A 102 -4.12 -11.17 -10.07
C PHE A 102 -3.62 -11.70 -11.42
N ASP A 103 -4.46 -11.60 -12.45
CA ASP A 103 -4.08 -11.96 -13.80
C ASP A 103 -3.08 -10.92 -14.32
N GLU A 104 -1.80 -11.28 -14.32
CA GLU A 104 -0.68 -10.43 -14.74
C GLU A 104 -0.86 -9.90 -16.18
N ASN A 105 -1.69 -10.58 -16.97
CA ASN A 105 -2.00 -10.17 -18.34
C ASN A 105 -2.99 -9.01 -18.45
N SER A 106 -3.71 -8.64 -17.39
CA SER A 106 -4.82 -7.70 -17.52
C SER A 106 -4.43 -6.21 -17.41
N MET A 107 -3.20 -5.89 -16.99
CA MET A 107 -2.80 -4.48 -16.76
C MET A 107 -1.40 -4.12 -17.29
N PHE A 108 -0.47 -5.07 -17.34
CA PHE A 108 0.94 -4.77 -17.67
C PHE A 108 1.60 -5.70 -18.69
N ALA A 109 0.96 -6.83 -19.07
CA ALA A 109 1.44 -7.69 -20.17
C ALA A 109 0.96 -7.20 -21.55
N GLY A 110 1.09 -5.90 -21.81
CA GLY A 110 0.86 -5.31 -23.12
C GLY A 110 2.13 -5.24 -23.97
N ASP A 111 1.97 -4.88 -25.24
CA ASP A 111 3.07 -4.62 -26.18
C ASP A 111 4.11 -3.70 -25.52
N LYS A 112 5.41 -4.02 -25.59
CA LYS A 112 6.47 -3.35 -24.78
C LYS A 112 6.44 -1.82 -24.87
N LYS A 113 5.98 -1.28 -26.01
CA LYS A 113 5.81 0.16 -26.24
C LYS A 113 4.60 0.75 -25.54
N GLU A 114 3.48 0.03 -25.49
CA GLU A 114 2.27 0.46 -24.79
C GLU A 114 2.49 0.44 -23.27
N ALA A 115 3.12 -0.61 -22.75
CA ALA A 115 3.49 -0.69 -21.34
C ALA A 115 4.45 0.45 -20.93
N ALA A 116 5.46 0.75 -21.75
CA ALA A 116 6.39 1.84 -21.50
C ALA A 116 5.71 3.22 -21.52
N LYS A 117 4.77 3.44 -22.45
CA LYS A 117 4.00 4.68 -22.53
C LYS A 117 3.08 4.82 -21.31
N LEU A 118 2.35 3.76 -20.96
CA LEU A 118 1.45 3.74 -19.81
C LEU A 118 2.20 4.01 -18.49
N LYS A 119 3.41 3.46 -18.34
CA LYS A 119 4.30 3.75 -17.21
C LYS A 119 4.65 5.23 -17.14
N GLU A 120 5.06 5.85 -18.24
CA GLU A 120 5.42 7.27 -18.25
C GLU A 120 4.19 8.16 -17.95
N ASP A 121 3.03 7.82 -18.50
CA ASP A 121 1.77 8.52 -18.23
C ASP A 121 1.43 8.44 -16.73
N PHE A 122 1.53 7.25 -16.10
CA PHE A 122 1.35 7.10 -14.66
C PHE A 122 2.35 7.97 -13.87
N ARG A 123 3.64 7.90 -14.21
CA ARG A 123 4.68 8.72 -13.55
C ARG A 123 4.37 10.21 -13.63
N PHE A 124 3.92 10.68 -14.78
CA PHE A 124 3.53 12.08 -14.99
C PHE A 124 2.32 12.47 -14.15
N HIS A 125 1.28 11.63 -14.10
CA HIS A 125 0.10 11.86 -13.28
C HIS A 125 0.43 11.95 -11.79
N PHE A 126 1.20 11.01 -11.25
CA PHE A 126 1.60 11.04 -9.84
C PHE A 126 2.43 12.27 -9.48
N ARG A 127 3.31 12.72 -10.38
CA ARG A 127 4.07 13.97 -10.19
C ARG A 127 3.15 15.19 -10.10
N ASN A 128 2.10 15.24 -10.92
CA ASN A 128 1.13 16.32 -10.87
C ASN A 128 0.25 16.25 -9.62
N ILE A 129 -0.17 15.06 -9.19
CA ILE A 129 -0.89 14.87 -7.94
C ILE A 129 -0.02 15.34 -6.75
N SER A 130 1.27 15.01 -6.74
CA SER A 130 2.19 15.50 -5.71
C SER A 130 2.29 17.04 -5.67
N ARG A 131 2.19 17.72 -6.82
CA ARG A 131 2.16 19.19 -6.90
C ARG A 131 0.83 19.75 -6.37
N ILE A 132 -0.29 19.06 -6.61
CA ILE A 132 -1.59 19.45 -6.05
C ILE A 132 -1.55 19.36 -4.52
N MET A 133 -0.88 18.35 -3.95
CA MET A 133 -0.73 18.21 -2.51
C MET A 133 0.01 19.40 -1.86
N ASP A 134 0.88 20.10 -2.59
CA ASP A 134 1.53 21.31 -2.09
C ASP A 134 0.56 22.47 -1.84
N CYS A 135 -0.62 22.44 -2.47
CA CYS A 135 -1.67 23.45 -2.30
C CYS A 135 -2.59 23.15 -1.10
N VAL A 136 -2.49 21.99 -0.45
CA VAL A 136 -3.37 21.61 0.66
C VAL A 136 -2.94 22.33 1.95
N GLY A 137 -3.79 23.21 2.49
CA GLY A 137 -3.48 24.01 3.69
C GLY A 137 -3.39 23.23 5.01
N CYS A 138 -4.02 22.05 5.08
CA CYS A 138 -3.89 21.14 6.22
C CYS A 138 -2.54 20.41 6.18
N PHE A 139 -1.64 20.69 7.14
CA PHE A 139 -0.31 20.08 7.18
C PHE A 139 -0.33 18.55 7.34
N LYS A 140 -1.18 18.02 8.22
CA LYS A 140 -1.32 16.56 8.39
C LYS A 140 -1.82 15.89 7.10
N CYS A 141 -2.81 16.50 6.45
CA CYS A 141 -3.38 16.02 5.20
C CYS A 141 -2.34 16.06 4.06
N ARG A 142 -1.54 17.13 4.00
CA ARG A 142 -0.41 17.26 3.05
C ARG A 142 0.63 16.18 3.27
N LEU A 143 1.02 15.90 4.53
CA LEU A 143 2.01 14.88 4.86
C LEU A 143 1.56 13.49 4.40
N TRP A 144 0.37 13.05 4.83
CA TRP A 144 -0.16 11.74 4.45
C TRP A 144 -0.47 11.63 2.96
N GLY A 145 -0.99 12.71 2.35
CA GLY A 145 -1.26 12.75 0.92
C GLY A 145 0.00 12.60 0.07
N LYS A 146 1.12 13.24 0.46
CA LYS A 146 2.40 13.05 -0.24
C LYS A 146 2.98 11.66 -0.01
N LEU A 147 2.91 11.14 1.21
CA LEU A 147 3.43 9.81 1.55
C LEU A 147 2.74 8.75 0.69
N GLN A 148 1.41 8.74 0.67
CA GLN A 148 0.61 7.77 -0.10
C GLN A 148 0.88 7.87 -1.60
N VAL A 149 0.89 9.09 -2.17
CA VAL A 149 1.15 9.32 -3.60
C VAL A 149 2.56 8.87 -4.02
N GLN A 150 3.56 9.04 -3.14
CA GLN A 150 4.92 8.57 -3.40
C GLN A 150 5.04 7.04 -3.34
N GLN A 151 4.31 6.40 -2.43
CA GLN A 151 4.27 4.94 -2.33
C GLN A 151 3.64 4.33 -3.59
N GLU A 152 2.44 4.79 -3.97
CA GLU A 152 1.75 4.34 -5.18
C GLU A 152 2.60 4.53 -6.44
N HIS A 153 3.32 5.65 -6.54
CA HIS A 153 4.27 5.90 -7.64
C HIS A 153 5.40 4.85 -7.70
N THR A 154 5.89 4.42 -6.54
CA THR A 154 7.00 3.45 -6.44
C THR A 154 6.53 2.05 -6.79
N ASP A 155 5.34 1.66 -6.32
CA ASP A 155 4.77 0.33 -6.57
C ASP A 155 4.51 0.08 -8.06
N LEU A 156 4.00 1.09 -8.78
CA LEU A 156 3.78 1.05 -10.22
C LEU A 156 5.06 1.29 -11.04
N GLY A 157 6.10 1.84 -10.43
CA GLY A 157 7.40 2.08 -11.08
C GLY A 157 8.30 0.85 -11.15
N ASN A 158 8.14 -0.09 -10.21
CA ASN A 158 9.03 -1.24 -9.98
C ASN A 158 8.84 -2.43 -10.95
N GLU A 159 7.95 -2.33 -11.94
CA GLU A 159 7.68 -3.44 -12.88
C GLU A 159 8.82 -3.77 -13.84
N GLU A 160 9.83 -2.92 -13.99
CA GLU A 160 11.05 -3.26 -14.74
C GLU A 160 11.91 -4.33 -14.05
N ILE A 161 11.73 -4.54 -12.74
CA ILE A 161 12.48 -5.56 -12.00
C ILE A 161 11.97 -6.97 -12.32
N SER A 162 10.72 -7.12 -12.79
CA SER A 162 10.17 -8.42 -13.20
C SER A 162 10.59 -8.80 -14.64
N CYS A 163 10.56 -7.86 -15.59
CA CYS A 163 10.90 -8.16 -17.00
C CYS A 163 12.39 -8.47 -17.25
N SER A 164 13.28 -8.09 -16.32
CA SER A 164 14.72 -8.35 -16.49
C SER A 164 15.17 -9.73 -15.97
N ASN A 165 14.36 -10.41 -15.15
CA ASN A 165 14.75 -11.67 -14.50
C ASN A 165 14.16 -12.93 -15.15
N GLU A 166 13.29 -12.83 -16.16
CA GLU A 166 12.77 -13.98 -16.91
C GLU A 166 13.45 -14.21 -18.27
N VAL A 167 14.44 -13.40 -18.67
CA VAL A 167 15.18 -13.57 -19.94
C VAL A 167 16.48 -14.38 -19.77
N SER A 168 16.78 -14.90 -18.57
CA SER A 168 17.99 -15.70 -18.31
C SER A 168 17.75 -17.21 -18.11
N GLN A 169 16.54 -17.69 -18.38
CA GLN A 169 16.22 -19.13 -18.41
C GLN A 169 15.45 -19.48 -19.70
N SER A 170 16.16 -19.43 -20.84
CA SER A 170 15.81 -20.14 -22.07
C SER A 170 17.05 -20.36 -22.91
#